data_AF-A0A2V8FDK3-F1
#
_entry.id   AF-A0A2V8FDK3-F1
#
_cell.length_a   1.000
_cell.length_b   1.000
_cell.length_c   1.000
_cell.angle_alpha   90.00
_cell.angle_beta   90.00
_cell.angle_gamma   90.00
#
_symmetry.space_group_name_H-M   'P 1'
#
loop_
_entity.id
_entity.type
_entity.pdbx_description
1 polymer ?
#
loop_
_entity_poly.entity_id
_entity_poly.type
_entity_poly.pdbx_seq_one_letter_code
_entity_poly.pdbx_strand_id
1 'polypeptide(L)'
;MPLAVVAVALAFAAPPRIGQGTNRLLDWALVLVLVAIALQLVPLPPDARARIAPSSVAFENAVHVGDAGAADGPISVDRDATAFALYIDAVVILLFWSARRAFERGGVRRLMWAIAILSLVTVPLAIAQHLWSPKAFYGEVPPIAGNALPFTPFINRNDFAAWLLMAMPPLLGYAIARIQSRRQPGAPFDPEAAFDNQAIVLGLSIFAASAGLLASLSRSGLVGLLAAIGLFLLTARGRMSGWWLRRMTLALGAMLLLALMYANAGALGNRLSGAVSEGFVG
;
A
#
# COMPACT_ATOMS: atom_id res chain seq x y z
N MET A 1 -3.02 -16.80 -3.89
CA MET A 1 -1.95 -17.79 -3.61
C MET A 1 -0.67 -17.20 -3.03
N PRO A 2 0.07 -16.27 -3.65
CA PRO A 2 1.35 -15.80 -3.09
C PRO A 2 1.20 -15.08 -1.74
N LEU A 3 0.12 -14.28 -1.58
CA LEU A 3 -0.18 -13.61 -0.32
C LEU A 3 -0.39 -14.58 0.85
N ALA A 4 -1.08 -15.70 0.61
CA ALA A 4 -1.34 -16.69 1.65
C ALA A 4 -0.06 -17.40 2.11
N VAL A 5 0.84 -17.72 1.17
CA VAL A 5 2.15 -18.29 1.51
C VAL A 5 2.94 -17.33 2.39
N VAL A 6 2.97 -16.03 2.04
CA VAL A 6 3.64 -15.01 2.84
C VAL A 6 2.99 -14.86 4.22
N ALA A 7 1.65 -14.84 4.30
CA ALA A 7 0.93 -14.73 5.56
C ALA A 7 1.21 -15.92 6.48
N VAL A 8 1.22 -17.14 5.94
CA VAL A 8 1.54 -18.37 6.67
C VAL A 8 3.00 -18.37 7.12
N ALA A 9 3.95 -18.03 6.25
CA ALA A 9 5.36 -17.94 6.60
C ALA A 9 5.59 -16.89 7.71
N LEU A 10 4.91 -15.74 7.63
CA LEU A 10 4.99 -14.71 8.66
C LEU A 10 4.35 -15.18 9.98
N ALA A 11 3.25 -15.93 9.93
CA ALA A 11 2.64 -16.52 11.11
C ALA A 11 3.58 -17.53 11.79
N PHE A 12 4.34 -18.32 11.04
CA PHE A 12 5.36 -19.19 11.62
C PHE A 12 6.52 -18.40 12.26
N ALA A 13 7.01 -17.36 11.59
CA ALA A 13 8.09 -16.52 12.12
C ALA A 13 7.65 -15.65 13.33
N ALA A 14 6.40 -15.20 13.32
CA ALA A 14 5.81 -14.31 14.31
C ALA A 14 4.41 -14.82 14.72
N PRO A 15 4.32 -15.90 15.52
CA PRO A 15 3.05 -16.54 15.86
C PRO A 15 2.09 -15.55 16.50
N PRO A 16 0.89 -15.37 15.91
CA PRO A 16 -0.07 -14.39 16.37
C PRO A 16 -0.58 -14.75 17.77
N ARG A 17 -0.78 -13.73 18.62
CA ARG A 17 -1.46 -13.86 19.91
C ARG A 17 -2.84 -13.24 19.77
N ILE A 18 -3.82 -14.10 19.53
CA ILE A 18 -5.21 -13.71 19.29
C ILE A 18 -5.92 -13.59 20.65
N GLY A 19 -6.63 -12.48 20.87
CA GLY A 19 -7.49 -12.31 22.05
C GLY A 19 -6.74 -11.98 23.34
N GLN A 20 -5.45 -11.63 23.26
CA GLN A 20 -4.61 -11.30 24.41
C GLN A 20 -4.21 -9.82 24.40
N GLY A 21 -4.12 -9.22 25.60
CA GLY A 21 -3.64 -7.83 25.78
C GLY A 21 -4.69 -6.75 25.51
N THR A 22 -4.22 -5.53 25.23
CA THR A 22 -5.06 -4.33 25.06
C THR A 22 -5.93 -4.38 23.80
N ASN A 23 -5.54 -5.15 22.79
CA ASN A 23 -6.23 -5.25 21.50
C ASN A 23 -7.22 -6.43 21.43
N ARG A 24 -7.56 -7.07 22.56
CA ARG A 24 -8.44 -8.25 22.60
C ARG A 24 -9.81 -8.04 21.94
N LEU A 25 -10.40 -6.85 22.09
CA LEU A 25 -11.71 -6.53 21.52
C LEU A 25 -11.65 -6.51 19.99
N LEU A 26 -10.59 -5.94 19.43
CA LEU A 26 -10.36 -5.92 17.99
C LEU A 26 -10.16 -7.35 17.46
N ASP A 27 -9.37 -8.17 18.15
CA ASP A 27 -9.13 -9.56 17.74
C ASP A 27 -10.42 -10.37 17.69
N TRP A 28 -11.25 -10.27 18.73
CA TRP A 28 -12.54 -10.95 18.75
C TRP A 28 -13.51 -10.39 17.72
N ALA A 29 -13.51 -9.08 17.45
CA ALA A 29 -14.30 -8.50 16.38
C ALA A 29 -13.90 -9.07 15.00
N LEU A 30 -12.59 -9.20 14.73
CA LEU A 30 -12.10 -9.81 13.48
C LEU A 30 -12.45 -11.30 13.38
N VAL A 31 -12.35 -12.05 14.48
CA VAL A 31 -12.82 -13.45 14.52
C VAL A 31 -14.31 -13.54 14.25
N LEU A 32 -15.12 -12.67 14.86
CA LEU A 32 -16.57 -12.64 14.64
C LEU A 32 -16.92 -12.32 13.18
N VAL A 33 -16.16 -11.45 12.50
CA VAL A 33 -16.33 -11.22 11.06
C VAL A 33 -16.09 -12.50 10.27
N LEU A 34 -15.00 -13.23 10.52
CA LEU A 34 -14.72 -14.50 9.84
C LEU A 34 -15.81 -15.56 10.12
N VAL A 35 -16.26 -15.65 11.37
CA VAL A 35 -17.37 -16.55 11.75
C VAL A 35 -18.65 -16.15 11.04
N ALA A 36 -18.97 -14.85 10.96
CA ALA A 36 -20.16 -14.38 10.26
C ALA A 36 -20.13 -14.72 8.76
N ILE A 37 -18.98 -14.57 8.10
CA ILE A 37 -18.82 -14.96 6.68
C ILE A 37 -18.92 -16.48 6.53
N ALA A 38 -18.28 -17.25 7.42
CA ALA A 38 -18.34 -18.72 7.37
C ALA A 38 -19.76 -19.25 7.60
N LEU A 39 -20.53 -18.64 8.51
CA LEU A 39 -21.92 -18.98 8.76
C LEU A 39 -22.82 -18.74 7.53
N GLN A 40 -22.48 -17.77 6.67
CA GLN A 40 -23.22 -17.55 5.42
C GLN A 40 -23.08 -18.72 4.43
N LEU A 41 -22.08 -19.58 4.58
CA LEU A 41 -21.84 -20.75 3.73
C LEU A 41 -22.47 -22.04 4.27
N VAL A 42 -22.94 -22.04 5.52
CA VAL A 42 -23.56 -23.23 6.13
C VAL A 42 -24.94 -23.44 5.49
N PRO A 43 -25.22 -24.63 4.93
CA PRO A 43 -26.55 -24.93 4.40
C PRO A 43 -27.55 -24.96 5.55
N LEU A 44 -28.64 -24.20 5.40
CA LEU A 44 -29.73 -24.13 6.37
C LEU A 44 -30.99 -24.77 5.79
N PRO A 45 -31.85 -25.35 6.65
CA PRO A 45 -33.17 -25.78 6.25
C PRO A 45 -34.01 -24.62 5.69
N PRO A 46 -34.92 -24.88 4.73
CA PRO A 46 -35.73 -23.86 4.08
C PRO A 46 -36.46 -22.94 5.07
N ASP A 47 -37.04 -23.50 6.13
CA ASP A 47 -37.78 -22.75 7.14
C ASP A 47 -36.90 -21.75 7.92
N ALA A 48 -35.67 -22.17 8.26
CA ALA A 48 -34.71 -21.32 8.94
C ALA A 48 -34.20 -20.21 8.00
N ARG A 49 -33.94 -20.57 6.74
CA ARG A 49 -33.47 -19.64 5.71
C ARG A 49 -34.51 -18.57 5.40
N ALA A 50 -35.79 -18.94 5.27
CA ALA A 50 -36.88 -17.99 5.04
C ALA A 50 -37.07 -16.98 6.19
N ARG A 51 -36.73 -17.36 7.44
CA ARG A 51 -36.79 -16.47 8.60
C ARG A 51 -35.59 -15.53 8.71
N ILE A 52 -34.39 -16.03 8.42
CA ILE A 52 -33.14 -15.28 8.60
C ILE A 52 -32.86 -14.36 7.40
N ALA A 53 -33.09 -14.85 6.18
CA ALA A 53 -32.70 -14.18 4.94
C ALA A 53 -33.79 -14.30 3.86
N PRO A 54 -34.98 -13.70 4.07
CA PRO A 54 -36.09 -13.79 3.12
C PRO A 54 -35.74 -13.21 1.74
N SER A 55 -34.86 -12.20 1.68
CA SER A 55 -34.40 -11.60 0.43
C SER A 55 -33.56 -12.54 -0.43
N SER A 56 -32.73 -13.39 0.18
CA SER A 56 -31.93 -14.38 -0.56
C SER A 56 -32.83 -15.41 -1.24
N VAL A 57 -33.88 -15.87 -0.55
CA VAL A 57 -34.88 -16.79 -1.12
C VAL A 57 -35.66 -16.13 -2.26
N ALA A 58 -36.08 -14.88 -2.09
CA ALA A 58 -36.78 -14.13 -3.14
C ALA A 58 -35.91 -13.96 -4.41
N PHE A 59 -34.61 -13.72 -4.25
CA PHE A 59 -33.67 -13.64 -5.36
C PHE A 59 -33.49 -14.99 -6.07
N GLU A 60 -33.28 -16.09 -5.32
CA GLU A 60 -33.13 -17.43 -5.91
C GLU A 60 -34.35 -17.83 -6.75
N ASN A 61 -35.56 -17.59 -6.23
CA ASN A 61 -36.81 -17.88 -6.93
C ASN A 61 -37.03 -17.00 -8.18
N ALA A 62 -36.46 -15.79 -8.23
CA ALA A 62 -36.53 -14.92 -9.39
C ALA A 62 -35.55 -15.31 -10.51
N VAL A 63 -34.45 -15.97 -10.15
CA VAL A 63 -33.34 -16.29 -11.08
C VAL A 63 -33.41 -17.74 -11.59
N HIS A 64 -33.98 -18.66 -10.81
CA HIS A 64 -34.07 -20.08 -11.18
C HIS A 64 -35.50 -20.48 -11.56
N VAL A 65 -35.63 -21.28 -12.62
CA VAL A 65 -36.92 -21.86 -13.04
C VAL A 65 -37.12 -23.19 -12.29
N GLY A 66 -37.89 -23.15 -11.20
CA GLY A 66 -38.17 -24.31 -10.34
C GLY A 66 -38.26 -23.93 -8.86
N ASP A 67 -38.62 -24.88 -7.99
CA ASP A 67 -38.76 -24.65 -6.55
C ASP A 67 -37.40 -24.69 -5.82
N ALA A 68 -36.47 -23.84 -6.27
CA ALA A 68 -35.10 -23.76 -5.74
C ALA A 68 -35.08 -23.39 -4.24
N GLY A 69 -36.14 -22.76 -3.74
CA GLY A 69 -36.34 -22.42 -2.34
C GLY A 69 -36.57 -23.61 -1.41
N ALA A 70 -36.97 -24.78 -1.92
CA ALA A 70 -37.38 -25.94 -1.12
C ALA A 70 -36.22 -26.86 -0.67
N ALA A 71 -35.01 -26.65 -1.20
CA ALA A 71 -33.83 -27.41 -0.81
C ALA A 71 -32.99 -26.70 0.25
N ASP A 72 -32.23 -27.47 1.03
CA ASP A 72 -31.24 -26.94 1.96
C ASP A 72 -30.21 -26.07 1.21
N GLY A 73 -30.03 -24.84 1.69
CA GLY A 73 -29.22 -23.85 1.00
C GLY A 73 -28.57 -22.85 1.96
N PRO A 74 -27.40 -22.30 1.61
CA PRO A 74 -26.77 -21.26 2.39
C PRO A 74 -27.54 -19.94 2.28
N ILE A 75 -27.17 -19.01 3.15
CA ILE A 75 -27.68 -17.63 3.11
C ILE A 75 -27.03 -16.85 1.96
N SER A 76 -25.79 -17.21 1.61
CA SER A 76 -25.04 -16.55 0.55
C SER A 76 -25.68 -16.77 -0.83
N VAL A 77 -25.73 -15.69 -1.62
CA VAL A 77 -26.20 -15.67 -3.00
C VAL A 77 -25.21 -16.37 -3.95
N ASP A 78 -23.91 -16.19 -3.73
CA ASP A 78 -22.84 -16.81 -4.50
C ASP A 78 -21.85 -17.47 -3.53
N ARG A 79 -21.93 -18.79 -3.47
CA ARG A 79 -21.15 -19.63 -2.55
C ARG A 79 -19.66 -19.52 -2.85
N ASP A 80 -19.28 -19.52 -4.12
CA ASP A 80 -17.88 -19.53 -4.53
C ASP A 80 -17.24 -18.16 -4.28
N ALA A 81 -17.95 -17.08 -4.61
CA ALA A 81 -17.49 -15.73 -4.30
C ALA A 81 -17.37 -15.51 -2.78
N THR A 82 -18.30 -16.03 -1.99
CA THR A 82 -18.28 -15.88 -0.52
C THR A 82 -17.19 -16.75 0.12
N ALA A 83 -16.95 -17.96 -0.39
CA ALA A 83 -15.83 -18.80 0.04
C ALA A 83 -14.49 -18.14 -0.30
N PHE A 84 -14.39 -17.51 -1.47
CA PHE A 84 -13.20 -16.76 -1.85
C PHE A 84 -12.99 -15.51 -0.98
N ALA A 85 -14.06 -14.77 -0.66
CA ALA A 85 -14.00 -13.65 0.28
C ALA A 85 -13.53 -14.10 1.67
N LEU A 86 -14.10 -15.19 2.21
CA LEU A 86 -13.67 -15.79 3.46
C LEU A 86 -12.17 -16.13 3.46
N TYR A 87 -11.69 -16.73 2.37
CA TYR A 87 -10.27 -17.05 2.20
C TYR A 87 -9.38 -15.79 2.21
N ILE A 88 -9.74 -14.76 1.44
CA ILE A 88 -8.97 -13.49 1.41
C ILE A 88 -8.96 -12.84 2.79
N ASP A 89 -10.12 -12.71 3.43
CA ASP A 89 -10.24 -12.07 4.73
C ASP A 89 -9.45 -12.82 5.80
N ALA A 90 -9.50 -14.16 5.80
CA ALA A 90 -8.71 -14.98 6.71
C ALA A 90 -7.20 -14.76 6.52
N VAL A 91 -6.74 -14.69 5.25
CA VAL A 91 -5.33 -14.43 4.92
C VAL A 91 -4.90 -13.03 5.36
N VAL A 92 -5.71 -12.01 5.11
CA VAL A 92 -5.43 -10.62 5.48
C VAL A 92 -5.41 -10.44 7.00
N ILE A 93 -6.37 -11.04 7.71
CA ILE A 93 -6.44 -11.00 9.17
C ILE A 93 -5.25 -11.74 9.80
N LEU A 94 -4.87 -12.91 9.26
CA LEU A 94 -3.68 -13.63 9.70
C LEU A 94 -2.41 -12.80 9.50
N LEU A 95 -2.28 -12.16 8.33
CA LEU A 95 -1.17 -11.26 8.02
C LEU A 95 -1.13 -10.09 9.01
N PHE A 96 -2.28 -9.48 9.30
CA PHE A 96 -2.40 -8.39 10.27
C PHE A 96 -1.94 -8.81 11.67
N TRP A 97 -2.43 -9.93 12.19
CA TRP A 97 -2.02 -10.41 13.53
C TRP A 97 -0.53 -10.76 13.58
N SER A 98 0.00 -11.39 12.53
CA SER A 98 1.41 -11.76 12.45
C SER A 98 2.32 -10.52 12.32
N ALA A 99 1.92 -9.53 11.52
CA ALA A 99 2.62 -8.25 11.37
C ALA A 99 2.63 -7.47 12.69
N ARG A 100 1.49 -7.40 13.40
CA ARG A 100 1.40 -6.79 14.74
C ARG A 100 2.41 -7.42 15.69
N ARG A 101 2.47 -8.75 15.73
CA ARG A 101 3.44 -9.48 16.57
C ARG A 101 4.88 -9.23 16.16
N ALA A 102 5.16 -9.16 14.85
CA ALA A 102 6.48 -8.84 14.34
C ALA A 102 6.92 -7.43 14.80
N PHE A 103 6.02 -6.45 14.79
CA PHE A 103 6.34 -5.09 15.27
C PHE A 103 6.56 -5.01 16.77
N GLU A 104 5.77 -5.70 17.58
CA GLU A 104 5.99 -5.80 19.03
C GLU A 104 7.38 -6.34 19.39
N ARG A 105 7.91 -7.25 18.56
CA ARG A 105 9.26 -7.82 18.73
C ARG A 105 10.38 -6.93 18.14
N GLY A 106 10.09 -5.68 17.78
CA GLY A 106 11.06 -4.76 17.19
C GLY A 106 11.26 -4.92 15.68
N GLY A 107 10.36 -5.61 14.99
CA GLY A 107 10.41 -5.83 13.53
C GLY A 107 10.27 -4.57 12.67
N VAL A 108 9.92 -3.43 13.26
CA VAL A 108 9.74 -2.15 12.56
C VAL A 108 10.97 -1.81 11.72
N ARG A 109 12.18 -1.91 12.29
CA ARG A 109 13.42 -1.61 11.55
C ARG A 109 13.58 -2.45 10.29
N ARG A 110 13.29 -3.76 10.36
CA ARG A 110 13.41 -4.67 9.23
C ARG A 110 12.39 -4.35 8.14
N LEU A 111 11.14 -4.06 8.52
CA LEU A 111 10.13 -3.66 7.56
C LEU A 111 10.48 -2.34 6.88
N MET A 112 10.90 -1.33 7.63
CA MET A 112 11.27 -0.03 7.07
C MET A 112 12.42 -0.17 6.09
N TRP A 113 13.40 -1.04 6.41
CA TRP A 113 14.49 -1.36 5.49
C TRP A 113 14.01 -2.09 4.23
N ALA A 114 13.09 -3.05 4.36
CA ALA A 114 12.51 -3.74 3.21
C ALA A 114 11.73 -2.78 2.30
N ILE A 115 10.92 -1.89 2.88
CA ILE A 115 10.20 -0.85 2.12
C ILE A 115 11.20 0.09 1.45
N ALA A 116 12.25 0.53 2.15
CA ALA A 116 13.27 1.41 1.60
C ALA A 116 13.96 0.77 0.38
N ILE A 117 14.48 -0.46 0.51
CA ILE A 117 15.08 -1.20 -0.61
C ILE A 117 14.09 -1.34 -1.75
N LEU A 118 12.84 -1.73 -1.45
CA LEU A 118 11.83 -1.91 -2.47
C LEU A 118 11.58 -0.61 -3.23
N SER A 119 11.40 0.53 -2.55
CA SER A 119 11.31 1.86 -3.17
C SER A 119 12.55 2.24 -3.98
N LEU A 120 13.74 1.97 -3.46
CA LEU A 120 14.99 2.29 -4.14
C LEU A 120 15.20 1.47 -5.42
N VAL A 121 14.68 0.24 -5.47
CA VAL A 121 14.83 -0.65 -6.64
C VAL A 121 13.67 -0.49 -7.62
N THR A 122 12.43 -0.56 -7.14
CA THR A 122 11.26 -0.60 -8.03
C THR A 122 10.98 0.74 -8.69
N VAL A 123 11.27 1.87 -8.02
CA VAL A 123 10.98 3.19 -8.61
C VAL A 123 11.86 3.48 -9.81
N PRO A 124 13.21 3.36 -9.74
CA PRO A 124 14.05 3.53 -10.92
C PRO A 124 13.70 2.55 -12.04
N LEU A 125 13.41 1.29 -11.70
CA LEU A 125 13.00 0.29 -12.71
C LEU A 125 11.67 0.66 -13.39
N ALA A 126 10.67 1.11 -12.62
CA ALA A 126 9.39 1.55 -13.15
C ALA A 126 9.55 2.78 -14.07
N ILE A 127 10.38 3.75 -13.67
CA ILE A 127 10.68 4.94 -14.48
C ILE A 127 11.43 4.53 -15.76
N ALA A 128 12.49 3.72 -15.66
CA ALA A 128 13.27 3.28 -16.80
C ALA A 128 12.42 2.47 -17.80
N GLN A 129 11.58 1.55 -17.33
CA GLN A 129 10.64 0.82 -18.17
C GLN A 129 9.64 1.77 -18.84
N HIS A 130 9.10 2.75 -18.11
CA HIS A 130 8.16 3.70 -18.70
C HIS A 130 8.81 4.54 -19.81
N LEU A 131 10.10 4.86 -19.68
CA LEU A 131 10.85 5.60 -20.70
C LEU A 131 11.17 4.76 -21.95
N TRP A 132 11.53 3.48 -21.79
CA TRP A 132 11.94 2.64 -22.93
C TRP A 132 10.79 1.86 -23.56
N SER A 133 9.81 1.43 -22.78
CA SER A 133 8.74 0.52 -23.23
C SER A 133 7.41 0.85 -22.54
N PRO A 134 6.81 2.03 -22.79
CA PRO A 134 5.67 2.54 -22.03
C PRO A 134 4.39 1.69 -22.11
N LYS A 135 4.31 0.78 -23.09
CA LYS A 135 3.15 -0.09 -23.34
C LYS A 135 3.40 -1.56 -23.04
N ALA A 136 4.49 -1.90 -22.34
CA ALA A 136 4.82 -3.30 -22.03
C ALA A 136 5.17 -3.48 -20.55
N PHE A 137 4.66 -4.54 -19.95
CA PHE A 137 5.11 -5.05 -18.66
C PHE A 137 6.52 -5.64 -18.81
N TYR A 138 7.42 -5.27 -17.90
CA TYR A 138 8.81 -5.75 -17.89
C TYR A 138 9.57 -5.51 -19.20
N GLY A 139 9.13 -4.58 -20.05
CA GLY A 139 9.73 -4.27 -21.34
C GLY A 139 9.20 -5.10 -22.53
N GLU A 140 8.64 -6.29 -22.28
CA GLU A 140 8.35 -7.25 -23.35
C GLU A 140 6.87 -7.70 -23.40
N VAL A 141 6.18 -7.74 -22.26
CA VAL A 141 4.85 -8.38 -22.18
C VAL A 141 3.76 -7.34 -22.43
N PRO A 142 3.00 -7.42 -23.55
CA PRO A 142 1.93 -6.47 -23.83
C PRO A 142 0.75 -6.66 -22.86
N PRO A 143 0.10 -5.58 -22.40
CA PRO A 143 -1.10 -5.67 -21.59
C PRO A 143 -2.29 -6.21 -22.40
N ILE A 144 -3.13 -7.02 -21.76
CA ILE A 144 -4.40 -7.49 -22.36
C ILE A 144 -5.34 -6.30 -22.61
N ALA A 145 -5.32 -5.30 -21.73
CA ALA A 145 -6.05 -4.05 -21.91
C ALA A 145 -5.20 -3.06 -22.74
N GLY A 146 -5.66 -2.75 -23.96
CA GLY A 146 -4.91 -1.94 -24.94
C GLY A 146 -4.62 -0.48 -24.55
N ASN A 147 -5.21 0.02 -23.46
CA ASN A 147 -4.98 1.37 -22.93
C ASN A 147 -4.15 1.38 -21.63
N ALA A 148 -3.65 0.24 -21.17
CA ALA A 148 -2.83 0.19 -19.98
C ALA A 148 -1.46 0.85 -20.23
N LEU A 149 -1.06 1.72 -19.30
CA LEU A 149 0.27 2.34 -19.25
C LEU A 149 0.99 1.77 -18.02
N PRO A 150 1.59 0.58 -18.14
CA PRO A 150 2.23 -0.10 -17.02
C PRO A 150 3.43 0.69 -16.48
N PHE A 151 3.59 0.62 -15.17
CA PHE A 151 4.75 1.09 -14.41
C PHE A 151 5.26 -0.12 -13.63
N THR A 152 6.02 -0.99 -14.27
CA THR A 152 6.35 -2.32 -13.76
C THR A 152 6.88 -2.28 -12.31
N PRO A 153 6.37 -3.11 -11.38
CA PRO A 153 5.42 -4.23 -11.54
C PRO A 153 3.92 -3.83 -11.49
N PHE A 154 3.60 -2.55 -11.52
CA PHE A 154 2.24 -2.03 -11.36
C PHE A 154 1.48 -2.00 -12.69
N ILE A 155 0.20 -2.38 -12.64
CA ILE A 155 -0.69 -2.46 -13.81
C ILE A 155 -0.92 -1.09 -14.41
N ASN A 156 -1.06 -0.07 -13.57
CA ASN A 156 -1.25 1.31 -14.01
C ASN A 156 -0.48 2.29 -13.12
N ARG A 157 -0.35 3.54 -13.60
CA ARG A 157 0.30 4.65 -12.88
C ARG A 157 -0.33 4.97 -11.52
N ASN A 158 -1.64 4.73 -11.35
CA ASN A 158 -2.34 5.01 -10.10
C ASN A 158 -2.01 3.97 -9.02
N ASP A 159 -1.86 2.70 -9.39
CA ASP A 159 -1.46 1.63 -8.47
C ASP A 159 -0.03 1.88 -7.97
N PHE A 160 0.86 2.30 -8.87
CA PHE A 160 2.22 2.73 -8.53
C PHE A 160 2.19 3.92 -7.55
N ALA A 161 1.42 4.97 -7.86
CA ALA A 161 1.28 6.14 -7.00
C ALA A 161 0.67 5.79 -5.64
N ALA A 162 -0.33 4.90 -5.60
CA ALA A 162 -0.96 4.43 -4.38
C ALA A 162 0.04 3.68 -3.48
N TRP A 163 0.86 2.80 -4.06
CA TRP A 163 1.91 2.12 -3.32
C TRP A 163 2.94 3.09 -2.73
N LEU A 164 3.39 4.07 -3.51
CA LEU A 164 4.31 5.11 -3.04
C LEU A 164 3.71 5.97 -1.93
N LEU A 165 2.41 6.29 -2.06
CA LEU A 165 1.68 7.02 -1.04
C LEU A 165 1.60 6.25 0.28
N MET A 166 1.49 4.92 0.23
CA MET A 166 1.53 4.07 1.42
C MET A 166 2.95 3.93 2.00
N ALA A 167 3.99 3.90 1.16
CA ALA A 167 5.37 3.71 1.58
C ALA A 167 6.00 4.97 2.20
N MET A 168 5.63 6.16 1.72
CA MET A 168 6.26 7.43 2.12
C MET A 168 6.11 7.76 3.62
N PRO A 169 4.90 7.76 4.23
CA PRO A 169 4.74 8.11 5.64
C PRO A 169 5.58 7.27 6.61
N PRO A 170 5.61 5.91 6.52
CA PRO A 170 6.42 5.12 7.43
C PRO A 170 7.93 5.31 7.19
N LEU A 171 8.39 5.50 5.95
CA LEU A 171 9.81 5.83 5.67
C LEU A 171 10.23 7.15 6.32
N LEU A 172 9.41 8.19 6.19
CA LEU A 172 9.64 9.50 6.82
C LEU A 172 9.62 9.41 8.34
N GLY A 173 8.63 8.72 8.90
CA GLY A 173 8.55 8.50 10.35
C GLY A 173 9.77 7.76 10.90
N TYR A 174 10.24 6.73 10.18
CA TYR A 174 11.44 5.98 10.55
C TYR A 174 12.72 6.82 10.44
N ALA A 175 12.84 7.65 9.41
CA ALA A 175 13.98 8.57 9.25
C ALA A 175 14.11 9.52 10.45
N ILE A 176 12.99 10.11 10.87
CA ILE A 176 12.96 10.98 12.05
C ILE A 176 13.30 10.21 13.31
N ALA A 177 12.62 9.08 13.55
CA ALA A 177 12.84 8.27 14.74
C ALA A 177 14.31 7.87 14.88
N ARG A 178 14.96 7.57 13.76
CA ARG A 178 16.40 7.29 13.71
C ARG A 178 17.23 8.51 14.10
N ILE A 179 17.01 9.67 13.48
CA ILE A 179 17.75 10.91 13.78
C ILE A 179 17.58 11.29 15.25
N GLN A 180 16.39 11.11 15.83
CA GLN A 180 16.12 11.38 17.24
C GLN A 180 16.81 10.36 18.15
N SER A 181 16.76 9.07 17.84
CA SER A 181 17.35 8.02 18.67
C SER A 181 18.87 8.11 18.81
N ARG A 182 19.55 8.73 17.84
CA ARG A 182 21.01 8.91 17.83
C ARG A 182 21.47 10.18 18.53
N ARG A 183 20.54 11.02 18.99
CA ARG A 183 20.88 12.25 19.69
C ARG A 183 20.99 12.01 21.17
N GLN A 184 22.18 12.31 21.70
CA GLN A 184 22.33 12.52 23.11
C GLN A 184 21.85 13.94 23.46
N PRO A 185 20.98 14.11 24.46
CA PRO A 185 20.57 15.44 24.92
C PRO A 185 21.81 16.28 25.28
N GLY A 186 21.98 17.43 24.63
CA GLY A 186 23.09 18.36 24.90
C GLY A 186 24.35 18.19 24.03
N ALA A 187 24.45 17.13 23.22
CA ALA A 187 25.57 16.96 22.30
C ALA A 187 25.40 17.79 21.01
N PRO A 188 26.48 18.36 20.44
CA PRO A 188 26.43 19.03 19.14
C PRO A 188 25.99 18.07 18.03
N PHE A 189 25.41 18.63 16.96
CA PHE A 189 25.01 17.83 15.79
C PHE A 189 26.24 17.23 15.11
N ASP A 190 26.34 15.91 15.12
CA ASP A 190 27.36 15.17 14.40
C ASP A 190 26.84 14.79 12.98
N PRO A 191 27.35 15.44 11.92
CA PRO A 191 26.96 15.12 10.56
C PRO A 191 27.40 13.73 10.11
N GLU A 192 28.53 13.20 10.60
CA GLU A 192 29.02 11.87 10.21
C GLU A 192 28.08 10.78 10.74
N ALA A 193 27.62 10.91 11.98
CA ALA A 193 26.60 10.03 12.56
C ALA A 193 25.24 10.15 11.86
N ALA A 194 24.96 11.27 11.20
CA ALA A 194 23.72 11.51 10.45
C ALA A 194 23.76 10.94 9.02
N PHE A 195 24.95 10.79 8.42
CA PHE A 195 25.16 10.27 7.06
C PHE A 195 25.70 8.83 7.05
N ASP A 196 25.23 7.98 7.97
CA ASP A 196 25.58 6.55 7.90
C ASP A 196 24.97 5.87 6.65
N ASN A 197 25.55 4.73 6.24
CA ASN A 197 25.10 4.01 5.03
C ASN A 197 23.58 3.75 5.03
N GLN A 198 22.98 3.53 6.19
CA GLN A 198 21.55 3.28 6.29
C GLN A 198 20.72 4.56 6.11
N ALA A 199 21.17 5.70 6.62
CA ALA A 199 20.54 7.00 6.42
C ALA A 199 20.63 7.44 4.96
N ILE A 200 21.76 7.16 4.29
CA ILE A 200 21.92 7.41 2.84
C ILE A 200 20.90 6.60 2.05
N VAL A 201 20.82 5.29 2.30
CA VAL A 201 19.83 4.41 1.61
C VAL A 201 18.41 4.90 1.88
N LEU A 202 18.08 5.26 3.11
CA LEU A 202 16.74 5.75 3.46
C LEU A 202 16.43 7.08 2.76
N GLY A 203 17.38 8.02 2.73
CA GLY A 203 17.25 9.30 2.03
C GLY A 203 17.06 9.12 0.52
N LEU A 204 17.87 8.25 -0.10
CA LEU A 204 17.72 7.89 -1.52
C LEU A 204 16.38 7.21 -1.80
N SER A 205 15.89 6.37 -0.89
CA SER A 205 14.59 5.71 -1.03
C SER A 205 13.43 6.70 -0.97
N ILE A 206 13.46 7.66 -0.04
CA ILE A 206 12.47 8.74 0.08
C ILE A 206 12.52 9.64 -1.16
N PHE A 207 13.72 9.96 -1.64
CA PHE A 207 13.91 10.73 -2.87
C PHE A 207 13.34 10.00 -4.08
N ALA A 208 13.70 8.72 -4.26
CA ALA A 208 13.19 7.88 -5.33
C ALA A 208 11.66 7.80 -5.27
N ALA A 209 11.08 7.49 -4.11
CA ALA A 209 9.63 7.45 -3.92
C ALA A 209 8.95 8.79 -4.26
N SER A 210 9.56 9.92 -3.89
CA SER A 210 9.04 11.24 -4.25
C SER A 210 9.10 11.48 -5.76
N ALA A 211 10.23 11.17 -6.40
CA ALA A 211 10.41 11.30 -7.84
C ALA A 211 9.44 10.40 -8.63
N GLY A 212 9.25 9.15 -8.20
CA GLY A 212 8.29 8.22 -8.80
C GLY A 212 6.85 8.72 -8.72
N LEU A 213 6.47 9.30 -7.58
CA LEU A 213 5.12 9.83 -7.40
C LEU A 213 4.85 11.01 -8.35
N LEU A 214 5.85 11.88 -8.55
CA LEU A 214 5.75 12.95 -9.55
C LEU A 214 5.76 12.43 -10.99
N ALA A 215 6.61 11.45 -11.29
CA ALA A 215 6.67 10.81 -12.60
C ALA A 215 5.35 10.09 -12.97
N SER A 216 4.59 9.62 -11.97
CA SER A 216 3.27 9.02 -12.20
C SER A 216 2.24 10.01 -12.77
N LEU A 217 2.46 11.33 -12.64
CA LEU A 217 1.54 12.41 -13.02
C LEU A 217 0.10 12.22 -12.47
N SER A 218 -0.05 11.45 -11.38
CA SER A 218 -1.36 11.16 -10.79
C SER A 218 -1.82 12.35 -9.94
N ARG A 219 -2.87 13.05 -10.40
CA ARG A 219 -3.49 14.18 -9.66
C ARG A 219 -3.93 13.75 -8.26
N SER A 220 -4.51 12.55 -8.13
CA SER A 220 -4.89 11.98 -6.83
C SER A 220 -3.67 11.58 -5.99
N GLY A 221 -2.58 11.13 -6.62
CA GLY A 221 -1.31 10.86 -5.94
C GLY A 221 -0.71 12.11 -5.29
N LEU A 222 -0.72 13.25 -5.98
CA LEU A 222 -0.25 14.54 -5.44
C LEU A 222 -1.08 15.01 -4.25
N VAL A 223 -2.42 14.98 -4.40
CA VAL A 223 -3.34 15.37 -3.32
C VAL A 223 -3.16 14.44 -2.12
N GLY A 224 -3.05 13.13 -2.36
CA GLY A 224 -2.77 12.15 -1.33
C GLY A 224 -1.46 12.43 -0.60
N LEU A 225 -0.38 12.75 -1.32
CA LEU A 225 0.92 13.04 -0.71
C LEU A 225 0.87 14.29 0.16
N LEU A 226 0.22 15.35 -0.30
CA LEU A 226 0.01 16.56 0.50
C LEU A 226 -0.81 16.27 1.76
N ALA A 227 -1.87 15.48 1.65
CA ALA A 227 -2.68 15.06 2.80
C ALA A 227 -1.85 14.21 3.79
N ALA A 228 -1.05 13.27 3.28
CA ALA A 228 -0.19 12.41 4.10
C ALA A 228 0.89 13.20 4.84
N ILE A 229 1.56 14.14 4.15
CA ILE A 229 2.52 15.06 4.77
C ILE A 229 1.81 15.95 5.80
N GLY A 230 0.62 16.46 5.50
CA GLY A 230 -0.18 17.25 6.43
C GLY A 230 -0.51 16.50 7.72
N LEU A 231 -1.07 15.29 7.61
CA LEU A 231 -1.38 14.41 8.74
C LEU A 231 -0.13 14.04 9.54
N PHE A 232 0.97 13.77 8.85
CA PHE A 232 2.24 13.49 9.48
C PHE A 232 2.76 14.68 10.29
N LEU A 233 2.70 15.89 9.74
CA LEU A 233 3.10 17.10 10.45
C LEU A 233 2.20 17.38 11.65
N LEU A 234 0.88 17.16 11.52
CA LEU A 234 -0.07 17.31 12.62
C LEU A 234 0.24 16.36 13.78
N THR A 235 0.52 15.09 13.48
CA THR A 235 0.87 14.08 14.49
C THR A 235 2.28 14.28 15.07
N ALA A 236 3.22 14.82 14.27
CA ALA A 236 4.58 15.11 14.70
C ALA A 236 4.69 16.36 15.59
N ARG A 237 3.76 17.32 15.49
CA ARG A 237 3.75 18.57 16.29
C ARG A 237 3.81 18.33 17.79
N GLY A 238 3.16 17.27 18.29
CA GLY A 238 3.18 16.92 19.71
C GLY A 238 4.44 16.17 20.17
N ARG A 239 5.30 15.74 19.23
CA ARG A 239 6.48 14.89 19.49
C ARG A 239 7.82 15.54 19.12
N MET A 240 7.80 16.70 18.48
CA MET A 240 9.00 17.39 17.99
C MET A 240 8.99 18.86 18.39
N SER A 241 10.17 19.45 18.59
CA SER A 241 10.26 20.89 18.80
C SER A 241 9.91 21.65 17.52
N GLY A 242 9.32 22.85 17.67
CA GLY A 242 8.87 23.65 16.52
C GLY A 242 9.98 24.06 15.54
N TRP A 243 11.24 24.11 16.00
CA TRP A 243 12.38 24.33 15.11
C TRP A 243 12.67 23.12 14.21
N TRP A 244 12.57 21.90 14.75
CA TRP A 244 12.74 20.67 13.97
C TRP A 244 11.64 20.46 12.96
N LEU A 245 10.40 20.73 13.36
CA LEU A 245 9.25 20.67 12.46
C LEU A 245 9.48 21.59 11.24
N ARG A 246 9.97 22.82 11.48
CA ARG A 246 10.30 23.80 10.42
C ARG A 246 11.39 23.29 9.48
N ARG A 247 12.51 22.77 9.99
CA ARG A 247 13.59 22.22 9.15
C ARG A 247 13.14 21.03 8.33
N MET A 248 12.29 20.18 8.89
CA MET A 248 11.76 19.02 8.20
C MET A 248 10.78 19.41 7.09
N THR A 249 9.88 20.36 7.34
CA THR A 249 9.03 20.92 6.29
C THR A 249 9.84 21.54 5.16
N LEU A 250 10.94 22.23 5.49
CA LEU A 250 11.85 22.80 4.48
C LEU A 250 12.57 21.70 3.69
N ALA A 251 13.06 20.65 4.35
CA ALA A 251 13.72 19.52 3.69
C ALA A 251 12.76 18.75 2.76
N LEU A 252 11.54 18.45 3.23
CA LEU A 252 10.50 17.82 2.43
C LEU A 252 10.09 18.70 1.25
N GLY A 253 9.91 20.00 1.49
CA GLY A 253 9.62 20.98 0.45
C GLY A 253 10.73 21.03 -0.60
N ALA A 254 11.99 21.06 -0.18
CA ALA A 254 13.15 21.03 -1.07
C ALA A 254 13.23 19.73 -1.88
N MET A 255 12.99 18.57 -1.26
CA MET A 255 12.94 17.28 -1.98
C MET A 255 11.81 17.25 -3.01
N LEU A 256 10.63 17.76 -2.67
CA LEU A 256 9.51 17.89 -3.60
C LEU A 256 9.83 18.83 -4.76
N LEU A 257 10.45 19.99 -4.48
CA LEU A 257 10.88 20.94 -5.50
C LEU A 257 11.93 20.34 -6.43
N LEU A 258 12.96 19.67 -5.89
CA LEU A 258 13.97 18.95 -6.66
C LEU A 258 13.34 17.89 -7.57
N ALA A 259 12.41 17.10 -7.01
CA ALA A 259 11.71 16.08 -7.75
C ALA A 259 10.79 16.70 -8.84
N LEU A 260 10.15 17.85 -8.56
CA LEU A 260 9.34 18.60 -9.54
C LEU A 260 10.19 19.15 -10.68
N MET A 261 11.36 19.70 -10.38
CA MET A 261 12.31 20.18 -11.39
C MET A 261 12.71 19.04 -12.35
N TYR A 262 12.99 17.85 -11.81
CA TYR A 262 13.37 16.70 -12.62
C TYR A 262 12.21 16.15 -13.45
N ALA A 263 11.01 16.04 -12.85
CA ALA A 263 9.82 15.57 -13.56
C ALA A 263 9.41 16.51 -14.71
N ASN A 264 9.52 17.83 -14.49
CA ASN A 264 9.16 18.81 -15.50
C ASN A 264 10.21 18.91 -16.61
N ALA A 265 11.50 18.67 -16.33
CA ALA A 265 12.55 18.62 -17.36
C ALA A 265 12.27 17.52 -18.41
N GLY A 266 11.79 16.35 -17.98
CA GLY A 266 11.38 15.28 -18.90
C GLY A 266 10.13 15.64 -19.72
N ALA A 267 9.14 16.29 -19.09
CA ALA A 267 7.94 16.76 -19.80
C ALA A 267 8.26 17.89 -20.80
N LEU A 268 9.22 18.77 -20.48
CA LEU A 268 9.72 19.80 -21.38
C LEU A 268 10.49 19.17 -22.54
N GLY A 269 11.33 18.18 -22.26
CA GLY A 269 12.09 17.43 -23.28
C GLY A 269 11.18 16.75 -24.30
N ASN A 270 10.09 16.12 -23.85
CA ASN A 270 9.11 15.48 -24.73
C ASN A 270 8.30 16.48 -25.57
N ARG A 271 8.05 17.69 -25.05
CA ARG A 271 7.40 18.76 -25.82
C ARG A 271 8.34 19.36 -26.87
N LEU A 272 9.62 19.50 -26.53
CA LEU A 272 10.65 19.99 -27.44
C LEU A 272 10.94 18.99 -28.56
N SER A 273 11.04 17.69 -28.24
CA SER A 273 11.23 16.65 -29.27
C SER A 273 10.01 16.49 -30.19
N GLY A 274 8.80 16.60 -29.64
CA GLY A 274 7.57 16.64 -30.43
C GLY A 274 7.52 17.84 -31.38
N ALA A 275 7.79 19.05 -30.87
CA ALA A 275 7.82 20.27 -31.69
C ALA A 275 8.91 20.26 -32.77
N VAL A 276 10.07 19.66 -32.48
CA VAL A 276 11.15 19.49 -33.47
C VAL A 276 10.75 18.48 -34.54
N SER A 277 10.08 17.38 -34.18
CA SER A 277 9.61 16.38 -35.17
C SER A 277 8.49 16.91 -36.08
N GLU A 278 7.61 17.76 -35.58
CA GLU A 278 6.55 18.41 -36.37
C GLU A 278 7.09 19.57 -37.23
N GLY A 279 8.16 20.23 -36.80
CA GLY A 279 8.81 21.33 -37.53
C GLY A 279 9.67 20.91 -38.73
N PHE A 280 9.97 19.62 -38.91
CA PHE A 280 10.74 19.10 -40.05
C PHE A 280 9.87 18.48 -41.16
N VAL A 281 8.54 18.56 -41.03
CA VAL A 281 7.56 18.11 -42.06
C VAL A 281 6.79 19.29 -42.67
N GLY A 282 7.16 20.54 -42.33
CA GLY A 282 6.60 21.77 -42.89
C GLY A 282 7.46 22.38 -43.99
#